data_AF-A0AAW1AGU7-F1
#
_entry.id   AF-A0AAW1AGU7-F1
#
_cell.length_a   1.000
_cell.length_b   1.000
_cell.length_c   1.000
_cell.angle_alpha   90.00
_cell.angle_beta   90.00
_cell.angle_gamma   90.00
#
_symmetry.space_group_name_H-M   'P 1'
#
loop_
_entity.id
_entity.type
_entity.pdbx_description
1 polymer ?
#
loop_
_entity_poly.entity_id
_entity_poly.type
_entity_poly.pdbx_seq_one_letter_code
_entity_poly.pdbx_strand_id
1 'polypeptide(L)'
;MSQVPLIATEENTMESSICNMVILEAGLPGDTWRYCVEREQLAERSEWFRAMLVGPLAPAPSDPPPVLKLQHIEKRAFDYLLRYVLDEPINFQSVTTARATLDAAHQYLCPELARLAVEYLERNLNSNTVLEIYQGLSLYANYVTSAFNSPTAPPAPGDDAGEIAAVCTRLLLTCLDVIDSEPEAIFSQEYFEELSCAEVEELACRDTLRLNNESILFHALDRWAASKCRRNGVEPSASNKRSALSDDVWYSVRYSLMTDREFIEGPMASGILSSEESAYIVARILGHQKGEEVRSSVNGPLPRLTNNPRIDVRMYEDQSCRMSKSGKKECQDNRKNRRKECVNQGQRTCARIGNCLVRVLACIFD
;
A
#
# COMPACT_ATOMS: atom_id res chain seq x y z
N MET A 1 0.83 23.96 -78.59
CA MET A 1 0.88 25.05 -77.60
C MET A 1 0.09 24.53 -76.39
N SER A 2 0.59 23.63 -75.54
CA SER A 2 1.49 23.87 -74.38
C SER A 2 0.97 25.02 -73.50
N GLN A 3 0.76 24.94 -72.20
CA GLN A 3 1.36 24.12 -71.14
C GLN A 3 0.35 23.93 -69.99
N VAL A 4 0.48 22.80 -69.30
CA VAL A 4 0.00 22.56 -67.93
C VAL A 4 0.94 23.29 -66.96
N PRO A 5 0.45 23.91 -65.88
CA PRO A 5 1.24 24.07 -64.66
C PRO A 5 0.77 23.06 -63.61
N LEU A 6 1.57 22.01 -63.44
CA LEU A 6 1.78 21.32 -62.17
C LEU A 6 2.59 22.27 -61.27
N ILE A 7 2.53 22.03 -59.95
CA ILE A 7 3.18 22.76 -58.83
C ILE A 7 2.18 23.62 -58.04
N ALA A 8 1.38 22.95 -57.20
CA ALA A 8 0.72 23.53 -56.03
C ALA A 8 0.66 22.50 -54.89
N THR A 9 1.70 21.67 -54.75
CA THR A 9 1.69 20.48 -53.87
C THR A 9 2.96 20.31 -53.04
N GLU A 10 3.85 21.31 -52.95
CA GLU A 10 5.06 21.22 -52.13
C GLU A 10 5.09 22.29 -51.02
N GLU A 11 4.77 23.55 -51.32
CA GLU A 11 4.74 24.62 -50.29
C GLU A 11 3.63 24.41 -49.24
N ASN A 12 2.41 24.06 -49.68
CA ASN A 12 1.27 23.83 -48.78
C ASN A 12 1.44 22.55 -47.94
N THR A 13 2.16 21.56 -48.48
CA THR A 13 2.46 20.29 -47.79
C THR A 13 3.63 20.45 -46.81
N MET A 14 4.61 21.29 -47.14
CA MET A 14 5.70 21.69 -46.23
C MET A 14 5.19 22.57 -45.09
N GLU A 15 4.36 23.58 -45.36
CA GLU A 15 3.72 24.41 -44.32
C GLU A 15 2.80 23.58 -43.42
N SER A 16 2.01 22.67 -43.99
CA SER A 16 1.18 21.72 -43.24
C SER A 16 2.02 20.78 -42.36
N SER A 17 3.17 20.32 -42.85
CA SER A 17 4.06 19.42 -42.10
C SER A 17 4.76 20.14 -40.95
N ILE A 18 5.21 21.38 -41.15
CA ILE A 18 5.85 22.19 -40.10
C ILE A 18 4.83 22.54 -38.99
N CYS A 19 3.59 22.85 -39.36
CA CYS A 19 2.53 23.16 -38.39
C CYS A 19 2.14 21.95 -37.52
N ASN A 20 2.32 20.73 -38.03
CA ASN A 20 1.99 19.50 -37.34
C ASN A 20 3.10 19.00 -36.38
N MET A 21 4.24 19.69 -36.26
CA MET A 21 5.33 19.21 -35.40
C MET A 21 5.29 19.83 -33.99
N VAL A 22 5.72 19.06 -33.00
CA VAL A 22 5.97 19.52 -31.64
C VAL A 22 7.23 18.85 -31.08
N ILE A 23 7.97 19.58 -30.24
CA ILE A 23 9.12 19.02 -29.52
C ILE A 23 8.66 18.61 -28.12
N LEU A 24 8.66 17.31 -27.83
CA LEU A 24 8.51 16.80 -26.47
C LEU A 24 9.83 16.97 -25.72
N GLU A 25 9.81 17.68 -24.60
CA GLU A 25 10.93 17.78 -23.66
C GLU A 25 10.58 17.01 -22.38
N ALA A 26 11.35 15.99 -22.06
CA ALA A 26 11.17 15.13 -20.89
C ALA A 26 12.46 15.05 -20.07
N GLY A 27 12.36 14.85 -18.75
CA GLY A 27 13.50 14.64 -17.86
C GLY A 27 13.66 15.70 -16.77
N LEU A 28 14.69 15.53 -15.94
CA LEU A 28 15.01 16.45 -14.84
C LEU A 28 15.80 17.66 -15.34
N PRO A 29 15.75 18.82 -14.67
CA PRO A 29 16.58 19.97 -15.03
C PRO A 29 18.07 19.59 -15.05
N GLY A 30 18.68 19.59 -16.24
CA GLY A 30 20.07 19.21 -16.47
C GLY A 30 20.28 17.85 -17.17
N ASP A 31 19.26 17.00 -17.23
CA ASP A 31 19.25 15.75 -18.02
C ASP A 31 17.90 15.64 -18.73
N THR A 32 17.69 16.54 -19.70
CA THR A 32 16.49 16.59 -20.51
C THR A 32 16.74 16.01 -21.90
N TRP A 33 15.72 15.34 -22.43
CA TRP A 33 15.71 14.75 -23.75
C TRP A 33 14.62 15.39 -24.60
N ARG A 34 14.92 15.63 -25.87
CA ARG A 34 14.03 16.31 -26.81
C ARG A 34 13.74 15.43 -28.01
N TYR A 35 12.46 15.30 -28.35
CA TYR A 35 11.99 14.48 -29.47
C TYR A 35 10.99 15.27 -30.30
N CYS A 36 11.23 15.36 -31.60
CA CYS A 36 10.30 16.00 -32.54
C CYS A 36 9.33 14.94 -33.06
N VAL A 37 8.02 15.19 -32.89
CA VAL A 37 6.94 14.26 -33.22
C VAL A 37 5.73 15.01 -33.74
N GLU A 38 4.87 14.28 -34.44
CA GLU A 38 3.65 14.83 -35.02
C GLU A 38 2.54 14.99 -33.96
N ARG A 39 1.86 16.14 -33.99
CA ARG A 39 0.81 16.52 -33.03
C ARG A 39 -0.41 15.64 -33.18
N GLU A 40 -0.81 15.37 -34.42
CA GLU A 40 -1.94 14.50 -34.74
C GLU A 40 -1.71 13.07 -34.24
N GLN A 41 -0.52 12.50 -34.46
CA GLN A 41 -0.18 11.16 -33.99
C GLN A 41 -0.28 11.03 -32.46
N LEU A 42 0.20 12.04 -31.73
CA LEU A 42 0.06 12.09 -30.27
C LEU A 42 -1.41 12.20 -29.83
N ALA A 43 -2.19 13.05 -30.51
CA ALA A 43 -3.60 13.29 -30.22
C ALA A 43 -4.53 12.11 -30.52
N GLU A 44 -4.14 11.23 -31.44
CA GLU A 44 -4.86 9.97 -31.69
C GLU A 44 -4.69 8.95 -30.57
N ARG A 45 -3.60 9.07 -29.78
CA ARG A 45 -3.17 8.04 -28.82
C ARG A 45 -3.51 8.32 -27.38
N SER A 46 -3.81 9.57 -27.07
CA SER A 46 -4.16 9.99 -25.72
C SER A 46 -4.97 11.27 -25.75
N GLU A 47 -6.04 11.28 -24.97
CA GLU A 47 -6.91 12.43 -24.81
C GLU A 47 -6.18 13.60 -24.12
N TRP A 48 -5.17 13.31 -23.30
CA TRP A 48 -4.31 14.34 -22.72
C TRP A 48 -3.51 15.07 -23.81
N PHE A 49 -2.86 14.33 -24.72
CA PHE A 49 -2.13 14.94 -25.83
C PHE A 49 -3.07 15.64 -26.80
N ARG A 50 -4.26 15.08 -27.06
CA ARG A 50 -5.30 15.74 -27.87
C ARG A 50 -5.64 17.11 -27.29
N ALA A 51 -5.92 17.18 -25.99
CA ALA A 51 -6.23 18.44 -25.31
C ALA A 51 -5.08 19.45 -25.38
N MET A 52 -3.84 18.98 -25.20
CA MET A 52 -2.64 19.82 -25.13
C MET A 52 -2.06 20.25 -26.49
N LEU A 53 -2.36 19.52 -27.58
CA LEU A 53 -1.69 19.73 -28.87
C LEU A 53 -2.63 20.10 -30.01
N VAL A 54 -3.91 19.69 -29.92
CA VAL A 54 -4.95 19.93 -30.95
C VAL A 54 -6.15 20.70 -30.37
N GLY A 55 -6.33 20.67 -29.05
CA GLY A 55 -7.40 21.38 -28.34
C GLY A 55 -7.17 22.90 -28.20
N PRO A 56 -8.07 23.61 -27.50
CA PRO A 56 -7.97 25.07 -27.31
C PRO A 56 -6.74 25.50 -26.49
N LEU A 57 -6.08 24.57 -25.82
CA LEU A 57 -4.85 24.79 -25.06
C LEU A 57 -3.57 24.60 -25.90
N ALA A 58 -3.73 24.22 -27.18
CA ALA A 58 -2.63 23.95 -28.07
C ALA A 58 -1.76 25.19 -28.32
N PRO A 59 -0.43 25.07 -28.21
CA PRO A 59 0.46 26.17 -28.57
C PRO A 59 0.30 26.49 -30.07
N ALA A 60 0.28 27.77 -30.42
CA ALA A 60 0.21 28.18 -31.82
C ALA A 60 1.37 27.54 -32.62
N PRO A 61 1.14 27.09 -33.86
CA PRO A 61 2.22 26.65 -34.73
C PRO A 61 3.31 27.73 -34.84
N SER A 62 4.58 27.32 -34.73
CA SER A 62 5.73 28.20 -34.79
C SER A 62 6.90 27.53 -35.49
N ASP A 63 7.83 28.33 -36.02
CA ASP A 63 9.14 27.89 -36.51
C ASP A 63 10.24 28.56 -35.66
N PRO A 64 10.99 27.82 -34.82
CA PRO A 64 10.97 26.36 -34.65
C PRO A 64 9.69 25.84 -33.96
N PRO A 65 9.38 24.53 -34.07
CA PRO A 65 8.20 23.92 -33.46
C PRO A 65 8.10 24.20 -31.95
N PRO A 66 6.87 24.34 -31.41
CA PRO A 66 6.67 24.61 -29.99
C PRO A 66 7.19 23.44 -29.13
N VAL A 67 7.62 23.76 -27.91
CA VAL A 67 8.13 22.77 -26.96
C VAL A 67 7.06 22.45 -25.91
N LEU A 68 6.65 21.19 -25.82
CA LEU A 68 5.78 20.68 -24.76
C LEU A 68 6.63 19.96 -23.71
N LYS A 69 6.65 20.51 -22.50
CA LYS A 69 7.40 19.92 -21.38
C LYS A 69 6.56 18.88 -20.65
N LEU A 70 7.02 17.64 -20.66
CA LEU A 70 6.42 16.53 -19.91
C LEU A 70 6.96 16.54 -18.48
N GLN A 71 6.06 16.49 -17.50
CA GLN A 71 6.43 16.62 -16.10
C GLN A 71 6.98 15.30 -15.57
N HIS A 72 8.20 15.35 -15.02
CA HIS A 72 8.81 14.35 -14.13
C HIS A 72 8.71 12.88 -14.58
N ILE A 73 8.87 12.59 -15.88
CA ILE A 73 8.93 11.22 -16.40
C ILE A 73 10.37 10.69 -16.41
N GLU A 74 10.57 9.46 -15.92
CA GLU A 74 11.86 8.77 -16.00
C GLU A 74 12.22 8.45 -17.46
N LYS A 75 13.51 8.51 -17.83
CA LYS A 75 14.00 8.27 -19.19
C LYS A 75 13.45 6.99 -19.83
N ARG A 76 13.48 5.87 -19.09
CA ARG A 76 13.05 4.57 -19.62
C ARG A 76 11.55 4.49 -19.80
N ALA A 77 10.78 5.05 -18.86
CA ALA A 77 9.33 5.17 -19.00
C ALA A 77 8.94 6.05 -20.18
N PHE A 78 9.68 7.15 -20.40
CA PHE A 78 9.50 8.02 -21.56
C PHE A 78 9.79 7.30 -22.88
N ASP A 79 10.85 6.48 -22.96
CA ASP A 79 11.12 5.66 -24.14
C ASP A 79 9.94 4.74 -24.48
N TYR A 80 9.35 4.07 -23.49
CA TYR A 80 8.16 3.22 -23.72
C TYR A 80 6.91 4.03 -24.11
N LEU A 81 6.71 5.21 -23.53
CA LEU A 81 5.63 6.12 -23.95
C LEU A 81 5.82 6.58 -25.40
N LEU A 82 7.04 6.92 -25.80
CA LEU A 82 7.36 7.31 -27.17
C LEU A 82 7.12 6.15 -28.13
N ARG A 83 7.58 4.94 -27.79
CA ARG A 83 7.32 3.73 -28.59
C ARG A 83 5.82 3.45 -28.76
N TYR A 84 5.05 3.61 -27.70
CA TYR A 84 3.59 3.48 -27.75
C TYR A 84 2.94 4.45 -28.75
N VAL A 85 3.39 5.71 -28.74
CA VAL A 85 2.89 6.73 -29.68
C VAL A 85 3.30 6.41 -31.11
N LEU A 86 4.52 5.89 -31.30
CA LEU A 86 5.10 5.59 -32.61
C LEU A 86 4.74 4.22 -33.18
N ASP A 87 3.79 3.48 -32.58
CA ASP A 87 3.44 2.10 -32.98
C ASP A 87 4.58 1.08 -32.91
N GLU A 88 5.56 1.31 -32.05
CA GLU A 88 6.67 0.39 -31.85
C GLU A 88 6.34 -0.68 -30.81
N PRO A 89 6.88 -1.91 -30.96
CA PRO A 89 6.65 -2.98 -30.01
C PRO A 89 7.24 -2.67 -28.62
N ILE A 90 6.41 -2.85 -27.60
CA ILE A 90 6.76 -2.58 -26.20
C ILE A 90 7.14 -3.88 -25.50
N ASN A 91 8.39 -3.94 -25.05
CA ASN A 91 8.90 -5.05 -24.25
C ASN A 91 9.56 -4.50 -22.98
N PHE A 92 8.88 -4.64 -21.85
CA PHE A 92 9.40 -4.22 -20.55
C PHE A 92 10.57 -5.10 -20.11
N GLN A 93 11.59 -4.48 -19.53
CA GLN A 93 12.82 -5.17 -19.11
C GLN A 93 12.86 -5.44 -17.59
N SER A 94 12.13 -4.66 -16.80
CA SER A 94 12.07 -4.82 -15.34
C SER A 94 10.75 -4.34 -14.77
N VAL A 95 10.42 -4.82 -13.57
CA VAL A 95 9.26 -4.36 -12.79
C VAL A 95 9.31 -2.85 -12.56
N THR A 96 10.47 -2.31 -12.18
CA THR A 96 10.70 -0.86 -12.00
C THR A 96 10.30 -0.05 -13.24
N THR A 97 10.78 -0.46 -14.42
CA THR A 97 10.49 0.27 -15.66
C THR A 97 9.02 0.16 -16.06
N ALA A 98 8.40 -1.01 -15.87
CA ALA A 98 6.98 -1.20 -16.13
C ALA A 98 6.10 -0.38 -15.16
N ARG A 99 6.48 -0.32 -13.87
CA ARG A 99 5.80 0.48 -12.85
C ARG A 99 5.87 1.97 -13.15
N ALA A 100 7.06 2.48 -13.49
CA ALA A 100 7.24 3.87 -13.91
C ALA A 100 6.50 4.18 -15.23
N THR A 101 6.42 3.21 -16.15
CA THR A 101 5.62 3.36 -17.38
C THR A 101 4.13 3.39 -17.07
N LEU A 102 3.64 2.63 -16.09
CA LEU A 102 2.26 2.71 -15.62
C LEU A 102 1.94 4.08 -15.02
N ASP A 103 2.85 4.68 -14.25
CA ASP A 103 2.70 6.05 -13.74
C ASP A 103 2.55 7.05 -14.89
N ALA A 104 3.42 6.93 -15.91
CA ALA A 104 3.35 7.76 -17.12
C ALA A 104 2.05 7.53 -17.89
N ALA A 105 1.62 6.28 -18.06
CA ALA A 105 0.39 5.94 -18.75
C ALA A 105 -0.84 6.55 -18.06
N HIS A 106 -0.87 6.54 -16.73
CA HIS A 106 -1.90 7.25 -15.96
C HIS A 106 -1.81 8.77 -16.15
N GLN A 107 -0.62 9.35 -16.02
CA GLN A 107 -0.40 10.80 -16.11
C GLN A 107 -0.79 11.38 -17.48
N TYR A 108 -0.49 10.67 -18.56
CA TYR A 108 -0.75 11.09 -19.93
C TYR A 108 -1.97 10.42 -20.55
N LEU A 109 -2.81 9.73 -19.76
CA LEU A 109 -4.06 9.09 -20.21
C LEU A 109 -3.86 8.16 -21.42
N CYS A 110 -2.99 7.17 -21.27
CA CYS A 110 -2.71 6.15 -22.27
C CYS A 110 -3.25 4.77 -21.79
N PRO A 111 -4.52 4.44 -22.02
CA PRO A 111 -5.15 3.24 -21.45
C PRO A 111 -4.53 1.94 -21.94
N GLU A 112 -4.22 1.82 -23.24
CA GLU A 112 -3.60 0.61 -23.79
C GLU A 112 -2.16 0.42 -23.28
N LEU A 113 -1.40 1.50 -23.10
CA LEU A 113 -0.09 1.43 -22.47
C LEU A 113 -0.17 0.97 -21.01
N ALA A 114 -1.16 1.47 -20.25
CA ALA A 114 -1.42 1.03 -18.89
C ALA A 114 -1.77 -0.46 -18.85
N ARG A 115 -2.60 -0.95 -19.80
CA ARG A 115 -2.96 -2.36 -19.93
C ARG A 115 -1.73 -3.24 -20.15
N LEU A 116 -0.84 -2.86 -21.07
CA LEU A 116 0.40 -3.59 -21.36
C LEU A 116 1.34 -3.61 -20.14
N ALA A 117 1.47 -2.48 -19.43
CA ALA A 117 2.28 -2.39 -18.23
C ALA A 117 1.72 -3.29 -17.11
N VAL A 118 0.42 -3.23 -16.83
CA VAL A 118 -0.25 -4.08 -15.84
C VAL A 118 -0.10 -5.56 -16.18
N GLU A 119 -0.28 -5.95 -17.45
CA GLU A 119 -0.13 -7.35 -17.89
C GLU A 119 1.29 -7.89 -17.64
N TYR A 120 2.31 -7.04 -17.79
CA TYR A 120 3.69 -7.39 -17.45
C TYR A 120 3.91 -7.46 -15.93
N LEU A 121 3.35 -6.51 -15.17
CA LEU A 121 3.46 -6.49 -13.70
C LEU A 121 2.77 -7.70 -13.07
N GLU A 122 1.57 -8.06 -13.52
CA GLU A 122 0.84 -9.26 -13.07
C GLU A 122 1.66 -10.54 -13.30
N ARG A 123 2.32 -10.67 -14.46
CA ARG A 123 3.19 -11.82 -14.76
C ARG A 123 4.43 -11.93 -13.88
N ASN A 124 4.90 -10.80 -13.36
CA ASN A 124 6.09 -10.72 -12.52
C ASN A 124 5.75 -10.52 -11.03
N LEU A 125 4.48 -10.63 -10.66
CA LEU A 125 4.01 -10.43 -9.28
C LEU A 125 4.39 -11.64 -8.42
N ASN A 126 5.22 -11.40 -7.41
CA ASN A 126 5.62 -12.36 -6.39
C ASN A 126 6.02 -11.62 -5.11
N SER A 127 6.32 -12.35 -4.03
CA SER A 127 6.61 -11.77 -2.72
C SER A 127 7.81 -10.81 -2.73
N ASN A 128 8.79 -10.94 -3.65
CA ASN A 128 9.93 -10.01 -3.73
C ASN A 128 9.64 -8.73 -4.53
N THR A 129 8.66 -8.76 -5.43
CA THR A 129 8.33 -7.63 -6.33
C THR A 129 7.07 -6.89 -5.90
N VAL A 130 6.23 -7.51 -5.06
CA VAL A 130 4.90 -6.99 -4.73
C VAL A 130 4.90 -5.60 -4.10
N LEU A 131 5.87 -5.26 -3.24
CA LEU A 131 5.92 -3.94 -2.61
C LEU A 131 6.24 -2.83 -3.62
N GLU A 132 7.13 -3.11 -4.57
CA GLU A 132 7.46 -2.20 -5.67
C GLU A 132 6.26 -2.02 -6.61
N ILE A 133 5.52 -3.09 -6.89
CA ILE A 133 4.32 -3.01 -7.73
C ILE A 133 3.18 -2.27 -7.01
N TYR A 134 3.01 -2.53 -5.70
CA TYR A 134 1.98 -1.96 -4.85
C TYR A 134 2.17 -0.45 -4.64
N GLN A 135 3.41 0.02 -4.54
CA GLN A 135 3.71 1.42 -4.23
C GLN A 135 3.02 2.38 -5.21
N GLY A 136 2.29 3.36 -4.68
CA GLY A 136 1.55 4.40 -5.40
C GLY A 136 0.29 3.92 -6.12
N LEU A 137 0.02 2.61 -6.16
CA LEU A 137 -1.04 2.05 -7.00
C LEU A 137 -2.44 2.41 -6.52
N SER A 138 -2.60 2.63 -5.21
CA SER A 138 -3.86 3.10 -4.60
C SER A 138 -4.29 4.50 -5.06
N LEU A 139 -3.36 5.31 -5.59
CA LEU A 139 -3.66 6.63 -6.15
C LEU A 139 -4.38 6.55 -7.50
N TYR A 140 -4.24 5.42 -8.21
CA TYR A 140 -4.85 5.18 -9.52
C TYR A 140 -6.08 4.29 -9.43
N ALA A 141 -6.15 3.45 -8.40
CA ALA A 141 -7.28 2.57 -8.19
C ALA A 141 -8.53 3.39 -7.83
N ASN A 142 -9.66 2.97 -8.37
CA ASN A 142 -10.95 3.35 -7.84
C ASN A 142 -11.16 2.53 -6.57
N TYR A 143 -10.59 2.99 -5.46
CA TYR A 143 -11.00 2.48 -4.16
C TYR A 143 -12.52 2.61 -4.13
N VAL A 144 -13.21 1.47 -4.04
CA VAL A 144 -14.64 1.43 -3.79
C VAL A 144 -14.82 2.07 -2.41
N THR A 145 -14.88 3.40 -2.39
CA THR A 145 -15.56 4.13 -1.35
C THR A 145 -16.91 3.44 -1.24
N SER A 146 -17.21 2.98 -0.03
CA SER A 146 -18.45 2.31 0.34
C SER A 146 -19.68 3.07 -0.15
N ALA A 147 -20.01 2.82 -1.42
CA ALA A 147 -21.21 3.23 -2.12
C ALA A 147 -21.79 1.95 -2.72
N PHE A 148 -21.96 0.93 -1.86
CA PHE A 148 -23.10 0.04 -2.02
C PHE A 148 -24.33 0.96 -2.09
N ASN A 149 -24.95 1.05 -3.27
CA ASN A 149 -26.17 1.78 -3.62
C ASN A 149 -26.04 3.07 -4.44
N SER A 150 -25.02 3.22 -5.30
CA SER A 150 -25.17 4.11 -6.46
C SER A 150 -25.01 3.31 -7.75
N PRO A 151 -25.97 3.36 -8.70
CA PRO A 151 -25.82 2.68 -9.97
C PRO A 151 -24.66 3.34 -10.71
N THR A 152 -23.53 2.64 -10.79
CA THR A 152 -22.40 3.03 -11.64
C THR A 152 -22.93 3.12 -13.07
N ALA A 153 -23.00 4.34 -13.61
CA ALA A 153 -23.25 4.51 -15.03
C ALA A 153 -22.20 3.69 -15.79
N PRO A 154 -22.57 2.94 -16.85
CA PRO A 154 -21.58 2.28 -17.69
C PRO A 154 -20.53 3.31 -18.13
N PRO A 155 -19.24 2.93 -18.18
CA PRO A 155 -18.17 3.84 -18.59
C PRO A 155 -18.57 4.49 -19.90
N ALA A 156 -18.52 5.82 -19.94
CA ALA A 156 -18.77 6.55 -21.17
C ALA A 156 -17.74 6.10 -22.21
N PRO A 157 -18.10 5.90 -23.48
CA PRO A 157 -17.11 5.66 -24.53
C PRO A 157 -16.04 6.76 -24.51
N GLY A 158 -14.76 6.38 -24.33
CA GLY A 158 -13.64 7.32 -24.18
C GLY A 158 -13.32 7.75 -22.74
N ASP A 159 -13.77 7.03 -21.72
CA ASP A 159 -13.32 7.23 -20.33
C ASP A 159 -11.97 6.53 -20.06
N ASP A 160 -10.90 7.02 -20.69
CA ASP A 160 -9.54 6.49 -20.55
C ASP A 160 -9.11 6.39 -19.08
N ALA A 161 -9.51 7.37 -18.26
CA ALA A 161 -9.21 7.39 -16.84
C ALA A 161 -9.92 6.24 -16.09
N GLY A 162 -11.20 6.00 -16.39
CA GLY A 162 -11.97 4.88 -15.85
C GLY A 162 -11.39 3.51 -16.24
N GLU A 163 -10.93 3.37 -17.48
CA GLU A 163 -10.26 2.15 -17.96
C GLU A 163 -8.95 1.88 -17.22
N ILE A 164 -8.10 2.90 -17.08
CA ILE A 164 -6.84 2.82 -16.33
C ILE A 164 -7.12 2.47 -14.86
N ALA A 165 -8.09 3.14 -14.24
CA ALA A 165 -8.45 2.89 -12.85
C ALA A 165 -8.96 1.46 -12.63
N ALA A 166 -9.73 0.91 -13.58
CA ALA A 166 -10.21 -0.47 -13.51
C ALA A 166 -9.08 -1.50 -13.55
N VAL A 167 -8.09 -1.33 -14.43
CA VAL A 167 -6.93 -2.24 -14.50
C VAL A 167 -6.01 -2.09 -13.28
N CYS A 168 -5.79 -0.86 -12.80
CA CYS A 168 -5.02 -0.60 -11.58
C CYS A 168 -5.69 -1.17 -10.33
N THR A 169 -7.03 -1.09 -10.24
CA THR A 169 -7.79 -1.66 -9.13
C THR A 169 -7.63 -3.18 -9.07
N ARG A 170 -7.68 -3.87 -10.22
CA ARG A 170 -7.46 -5.31 -10.28
C ARG A 170 -6.03 -5.69 -9.87
N LEU A 171 -5.03 -4.96 -10.37
CA LEU A 171 -3.64 -5.17 -9.98
C LEU A 171 -3.45 -4.96 -8.47
N LEU A 172 -4.04 -3.89 -7.91
CA LEU A 172 -3.98 -3.57 -6.48
C LEU A 172 -4.54 -4.71 -5.63
N LEU A 173 -5.73 -5.20 -5.96
CA LEU A 173 -6.34 -6.32 -5.23
C LEU A 173 -5.48 -7.58 -5.30
N THR A 174 -4.82 -7.83 -6.44
CA THR A 174 -3.92 -8.98 -6.62
C THR A 174 -2.64 -8.81 -5.79
N CYS A 175 -2.06 -7.60 -5.75
CA CYS A 175 -0.94 -7.28 -4.87
C CYS A 175 -1.31 -7.52 -3.40
N LEU A 176 -2.48 -7.05 -2.98
CA LEU A 176 -2.96 -7.20 -1.62
C LEU A 176 -3.18 -8.67 -1.23
N ASP A 177 -3.66 -9.52 -2.14
CA ASP A 177 -3.79 -10.97 -1.90
C ASP A 177 -2.44 -11.67 -1.68
N VAL A 178 -1.42 -11.28 -2.45
CA VAL A 178 -0.04 -11.76 -2.25
C VAL A 178 0.52 -11.28 -0.91
N ILE A 179 0.31 -10.00 -0.56
CA ILE A 179 0.73 -9.44 0.74
C ILE A 179 0.05 -10.17 1.90
N ASP A 180 -1.24 -10.42 1.80
CA ASP A 180 -2.01 -11.12 2.82
C ASP A 180 -1.58 -12.57 2.97
N SER A 181 -1.15 -13.20 1.88
CA SER A 181 -0.74 -14.61 1.89
C SER A 181 0.67 -14.84 2.46
N GLU A 182 1.61 -13.92 2.25
CA GLU A 182 3.02 -14.05 2.66
C GLU A 182 3.58 -12.84 3.43
N PRO A 183 2.88 -12.32 4.46
CA PRO A 183 3.22 -11.04 5.08
C PRO A 183 4.57 -11.05 5.80
N GLU A 184 5.01 -12.19 6.33
CA GLU A 184 6.28 -12.31 7.06
C GLU A 184 7.50 -12.06 6.16
N ALA A 185 7.51 -12.65 4.96
CA ALA A 185 8.57 -12.46 3.98
C ALA A 185 8.55 -11.03 3.43
N ILE A 186 7.35 -10.46 3.25
CA ILE A 186 7.13 -9.15 2.62
C ILE A 186 7.50 -8.02 3.59
N PHE A 187 6.98 -8.04 4.81
CA PHE A 187 7.26 -7.02 5.82
C PHE A 187 8.70 -7.07 6.35
N SER A 188 9.48 -8.10 6.02
CA SER A 188 10.91 -8.18 6.32
C SER A 188 11.80 -7.45 5.31
N GLN A 189 11.25 -7.04 4.16
CA GLN A 189 12.01 -6.38 3.10
C GLN A 189 12.37 -4.94 3.47
N GLU A 190 13.51 -4.47 2.97
CA GLU A 190 13.93 -3.07 3.10
C GLU A 190 12.99 -2.14 2.33
N TYR A 191 12.42 -2.61 1.22
CA TYR A 191 11.49 -1.83 0.39
C TYR A 191 10.23 -1.38 1.16
N PHE A 192 9.85 -2.10 2.23
CA PHE A 192 8.76 -1.68 3.11
C PHE A 192 8.99 -0.26 3.67
N GLU A 193 10.24 0.12 3.95
CA GLU A 193 10.63 1.44 4.49
C GLU A 193 10.42 2.59 3.49
N GLU A 194 10.24 2.28 2.20
CA GLU A 194 9.99 3.27 1.14
C GLU A 194 8.50 3.58 0.94
N LEU A 195 7.60 2.83 1.57
CA LEU A 195 6.16 3.08 1.53
C LEU A 195 5.81 4.40 2.22
N SER A 196 4.76 5.06 1.72
CA SER A 196 4.15 6.24 2.33
C SER A 196 3.37 5.89 3.60
N CYS A 197 3.05 6.90 4.41
CA CYS A 197 2.27 6.69 5.63
C CYS A 197 0.91 6.04 5.35
N ALA A 198 0.24 6.46 4.27
CA ALA A 198 -1.09 5.97 3.89
C ALA A 198 -1.06 4.50 3.47
N GLU A 199 -0.02 4.08 2.76
CA GLU A 199 0.18 2.68 2.35
C GLU A 199 0.48 1.78 3.54
N VAL A 200 1.35 2.22 4.45
CA VAL A 200 1.62 1.48 5.70
C VAL A 200 0.35 1.35 6.54
N GLU A 201 -0.44 2.41 6.62
CA GLU A 201 -1.74 2.39 7.33
C GLU A 201 -2.73 1.44 6.68
N GLU A 202 -2.84 1.49 5.35
CA GLU A 202 -3.69 0.57 4.57
C GLU A 202 -3.31 -0.88 4.86
N LEU A 203 -2.02 -1.22 4.84
CA LEU A 203 -1.53 -2.58 5.08
C LEU A 203 -1.70 -3.02 6.54
N ALA A 204 -1.33 -2.19 7.52
CA ALA A 204 -1.37 -2.57 8.94
C ALA A 204 -2.79 -2.86 9.44
N CYS A 205 -3.77 -2.09 8.97
CA CYS A 205 -5.17 -2.19 9.34
C CYS A 205 -5.93 -3.36 8.67
N ARG A 206 -5.30 -4.14 7.78
CA ARG A 206 -5.97 -5.24 7.08
C ARG A 206 -6.21 -6.44 7.97
N ASP A 207 -7.47 -6.78 8.22
CA ASP A 207 -7.82 -7.98 8.95
C ASP A 207 -7.49 -9.30 8.22
N THR A 208 -7.17 -9.26 6.91
CA THR A 208 -6.91 -10.43 6.06
C THR A 208 -5.45 -10.92 6.07
N LEU A 209 -4.53 -10.17 6.68
CA LEU A 209 -3.10 -10.54 6.77
C LEU A 209 -2.90 -11.88 7.52
N ARG A 210 -2.27 -12.86 6.88
CA ARG A 210 -1.98 -14.19 7.48
C ARG A 210 -0.68 -14.19 8.28
N LEU A 211 -0.65 -13.43 9.37
CA LEU A 211 0.50 -13.37 10.27
C LEU A 211 0.54 -14.59 11.21
N ASN A 212 1.70 -15.23 11.31
CA ASN A 212 1.96 -16.25 12.34
C ASN A 212 1.99 -15.63 13.75
N ASN A 213 2.48 -14.39 13.84
CA ASN A 213 2.54 -13.60 15.06
C ASN A 213 2.45 -12.10 14.73
N GLU A 214 1.72 -11.35 15.55
CA GLU A 214 1.60 -9.90 15.46
C GLU A 214 2.94 -9.17 15.73
N SER A 215 3.92 -9.82 16.37
CA SER A 215 5.25 -9.24 16.58
C SER A 215 5.93 -8.86 15.25
N ILE A 216 5.67 -9.61 14.18
CA ILE A 216 6.17 -9.35 12.83
C ILE A 216 5.71 -7.97 12.35
N LEU A 217 4.41 -7.68 12.48
CA LEU A 217 3.86 -6.38 12.09
C LEU A 217 4.41 -5.27 12.97
N PHE A 218 4.46 -5.48 14.30
CA PHE A 218 5.02 -4.49 15.21
C PHE A 218 6.47 -4.11 14.84
N HIS A 219 7.34 -5.10 14.60
CA HIS A 219 8.73 -4.83 14.24
C HIS A 219 8.87 -4.17 12.87
N ALA A 220 8.01 -4.50 11.91
CA ALA A 220 7.98 -3.83 10.61
C ALA A 220 7.59 -2.34 10.75
N LEU A 221 6.57 -2.03 11.56
CA LEU A 221 6.15 -0.66 11.85
C LEU A 221 7.22 0.13 12.62
N ASP A 222 7.87 -0.50 13.61
CA ASP A 222 8.98 0.11 14.34
C ASP A 222 10.16 0.44 13.41
N ARG A 223 10.53 -0.49 12.52
CA ARG A 223 11.58 -0.28 11.52
C ARG A 223 11.22 0.84 10.54
N TRP A 224 9.99 0.83 10.03
CA TRP A 224 9.48 1.89 9.15
C TRP A 224 9.52 3.26 9.84
N ALA A 225 9.04 3.34 11.09
CA ALA A 225 9.02 4.58 11.86
C ALA A 225 10.44 5.11 12.12
N ALA A 226 11.38 4.23 12.47
CA ALA A 226 12.79 4.59 12.61
C ALA A 226 13.38 5.11 11.28
N SER A 227 13.04 4.49 10.15
CA SER A 227 13.46 4.95 8.83
C SER A 227 12.88 6.32 8.48
N LYS A 228 11.59 6.53 8.77
CA LYS A 228 10.92 7.84 8.60
C LYS A 228 11.60 8.95 9.41
N CYS A 229 11.98 8.66 10.67
CA CYS A 229 12.75 9.60 11.49
C CYS A 229 14.08 9.96 10.83
N ARG A 230 14.85 8.96 10.37
CA ARG A 230 16.13 9.17 9.68
C ARG A 230 15.98 10.02 8.42
N ARG A 231 14.96 9.76 7.58
CA ARG A 231 14.65 10.54 6.37
C ARG A 231 14.29 12.00 6.69
N ASN A 232 13.67 12.24 7.83
CA ASN A 232 13.33 13.57 8.31
C ASN A 232 14.48 14.26 9.07
N GLY A 233 15.65 13.63 9.18
CA GLY A 233 16.82 14.19 9.86
C GLY A 233 16.70 14.24 11.39
N VAL A 234 15.81 13.44 11.99
CA VAL A 234 15.63 13.35 13.44
C VAL A 234 16.07 11.99 13.97
N GLU A 235 16.57 11.94 15.20
CA GLU A 235 16.97 10.68 15.82
C GLU A 235 15.74 9.78 16.07
N PRO A 236 15.86 8.44 15.89
CA PRO A 236 14.77 7.48 16.05
C PRO A 236 14.48 7.17 17.53
N SER A 237 14.15 8.20 18.31
CA SER A 237 13.68 8.06 19.70
C SER A 237 12.27 7.48 19.76
N ALA A 238 11.88 6.89 20.89
CA ALA A 238 10.54 6.31 21.07
C ALA A 238 9.41 7.33 20.80
N SER A 239 9.56 8.57 21.25
CA SER A 239 8.60 9.66 21.01
C SER A 239 8.51 10.04 19.53
N ASN A 240 9.66 10.11 18.84
CA ASN A 240 9.71 10.46 17.42
C ASN A 240 9.10 9.34 16.56
N LYS A 241 9.42 8.07 16.88
CA LYS A 241 8.83 6.90 16.22
C LYS A 241 7.32 6.83 16.44
N ARG A 242 6.86 7.09 17.68
CA ARG A 242 5.42 7.15 17.99
C ARG A 242 4.71 8.20 17.13
N SER A 243 5.32 9.37 16.97
CA SER A 243 4.77 10.49 16.18
C SER A 243 4.84 10.28 14.67
N ALA A 244 5.57 9.27 14.17
CA ALA A 244 5.76 9.02 12.74
C ALA A 244 4.55 8.33 12.09
N LEU A 245 3.75 7.60 12.87
CA LEU A 245 2.55 6.88 12.43
C LEU A 245 1.34 7.35 13.24
N SER A 246 0.13 7.17 12.69
CA SER A 246 -1.10 7.47 13.42
C SER A 246 -1.29 6.50 14.58
N ASP A 247 -2.03 6.95 15.60
CA ASP A 247 -2.42 6.09 16.72
C ASP A 247 -3.21 4.86 16.22
N ASP A 248 -4.02 5.02 15.17
CA ASP A 248 -4.81 3.93 14.59
C ASP A 248 -3.91 2.82 14.01
N VAL A 249 -2.78 3.17 13.40
CA VAL A 249 -1.78 2.19 12.95
C VAL A 249 -1.16 1.45 14.14
N TRP A 250 -0.73 2.18 15.17
CA TRP A 250 -0.13 1.53 16.36
C TRP A 250 -1.11 0.62 17.09
N TYR A 251 -2.40 0.98 17.14
CA TYR A 251 -3.45 0.18 17.77
C TYR A 251 -4.03 -0.93 16.87
N SER A 252 -3.72 -0.92 15.56
CA SER A 252 -4.10 -1.99 14.63
C SER A 252 -3.40 -3.33 14.94
N VAL A 253 -2.25 -3.28 15.61
CA VAL A 253 -1.51 -4.47 16.06
C VAL A 253 -2.29 -5.16 17.18
N ARG A 254 -2.58 -6.46 17.04
CA ARG A 254 -3.33 -7.22 18.07
C ARG A 254 -2.41 -7.67 19.21
N TYR A 255 -1.89 -6.72 20.00
CA TYR A 255 -0.92 -7.00 21.07
C TYR A 255 -1.33 -8.09 22.06
N SER A 256 -2.63 -8.28 22.30
CA SER A 256 -3.08 -9.30 23.26
C SER A 256 -3.20 -10.71 22.72
N LEU A 257 -2.90 -10.89 21.43
CA LEU A 257 -2.68 -12.21 20.85
C LEU A 257 -1.20 -12.61 20.92
N MET A 258 -0.31 -11.68 21.29
CA MET A 258 1.11 -11.98 21.53
C MET A 258 1.29 -12.73 22.86
N THR A 259 2.38 -13.48 22.95
CA THR A 259 2.84 -14.04 24.22
C THR A 259 3.40 -12.94 25.14
N ASP A 260 3.49 -13.24 26.44
CA ASP A 260 4.13 -12.36 27.43
C ASP A 260 5.56 -12.02 27.03
N ARG A 261 6.33 -13.00 26.56
CA ARG A 261 7.70 -12.81 26.09
C ARG A 261 7.78 -11.87 24.89
N GLU A 262 6.98 -12.11 23.86
CA GLU A 262 7.00 -11.30 22.63
C GLU A 262 6.60 -9.85 22.90
N PHE A 263 5.59 -9.64 23.75
CA PHE A 263 5.15 -8.31 24.12
C PHE A 263 6.20 -7.55 24.95
N ILE A 264 6.84 -8.23 25.90
CA ILE A 264 7.88 -7.63 26.77
C ILE A 264 9.13 -7.29 25.97
N GLU A 265 9.62 -8.22 25.14
CA GLU A 265 10.87 -8.05 24.39
C GLU A 265 10.73 -7.08 23.20
N GLY A 266 9.51 -6.90 22.65
CA GLY A 266 9.25 -5.99 21.53
C GLY A 266 8.51 -4.71 21.96
N PRO A 267 7.18 -4.67 21.89
CA PRO A 267 6.37 -3.47 22.13
C PRO A 267 6.68 -2.72 23.43
N MET A 268 6.79 -3.42 24.56
CA MET A 268 7.04 -2.78 25.85
C MET A 268 8.46 -2.19 25.92
N ALA A 269 9.48 -2.96 25.53
CA ALA A 269 10.87 -2.52 25.55
C ALA A 269 11.14 -1.35 24.58
N SER A 270 10.35 -1.22 23.51
CA SER A 270 10.51 -0.15 22.52
C SER A 270 10.21 1.26 23.04
N GLY A 271 9.42 1.37 24.12
CA GLY A 271 8.91 2.65 24.63
C GLY A 271 7.85 3.34 23.76
N ILE A 272 7.38 2.71 22.68
CA ILE A 272 6.36 3.28 21.77
C ILE A 272 4.98 3.32 22.43
N LEU A 273 4.69 2.31 23.26
CA LEU A 273 3.50 2.25 24.08
C LEU A 273 3.75 2.97 25.40
N SER A 274 2.79 3.75 25.87
CA SER A 274 2.89 4.38 27.18
C SER A 274 2.92 3.34 28.30
N SER A 275 3.41 3.71 29.49
CA SER A 275 3.41 2.81 30.65
C SER A 275 1.99 2.37 31.04
N GLU A 276 0.99 3.22 30.82
CA GLU A 276 -0.43 2.89 31.06
C GLU A 276 -0.96 1.87 30.04
N GLU A 277 -0.67 2.08 28.74
CA GLU A 277 -1.01 1.15 27.65
C GLU A 277 -0.36 -0.22 27.88
N SER A 278 0.93 -0.22 28.22
CA SER A 278 1.71 -1.43 28.46
C SER A 278 1.16 -2.22 29.65
N ALA A 279 0.86 -1.54 30.77
CA ALA A 279 0.26 -2.18 31.94
C ALA A 279 -1.12 -2.79 31.63
N TYR A 280 -1.94 -2.09 30.85
CA TYR A 280 -3.25 -2.58 30.43
C TYR A 280 -3.12 -3.85 29.57
N ILE A 281 -2.23 -3.85 28.57
CA ILE A 281 -2.05 -4.98 27.66
C ILE A 281 -1.49 -6.20 28.40
N VAL A 282 -0.50 -6.02 29.29
CA VAL A 282 0.07 -7.11 30.10
C VAL A 282 -0.98 -7.75 30.99
N ALA A 283 -1.81 -6.95 31.66
CA ALA A 283 -2.88 -7.46 32.50
C ALA A 283 -3.83 -8.38 31.69
N ARG A 284 -4.07 -8.03 30.42
CA ARG A 284 -4.89 -8.83 29.51
C ARG A 284 -4.20 -10.11 29.04
N ILE A 285 -2.92 -10.05 28.68
CA ILE A 285 -2.11 -11.22 28.28
C ILE A 285 -2.02 -12.23 29.45
N LEU A 286 -1.84 -11.76 30.68
CA LEU A 286 -1.77 -12.61 31.87
C LEU A 286 -3.13 -13.13 32.37
N GLY A 287 -4.24 -12.79 31.68
CA GLY A 287 -5.57 -13.29 32.00
C GLY A 287 -6.25 -12.62 33.20
N HIS A 288 -5.81 -11.43 33.60
CA HIS A 288 -6.52 -10.64 34.61
C HIS A 288 -7.77 -9.99 34.00
N GLN A 289 -8.84 -10.76 33.82
CA GLN A 289 -10.17 -10.19 33.67
C GLN A 289 -10.63 -9.69 35.04
N LYS A 290 -10.33 -8.44 35.38
CA LYS A 290 -11.18 -7.76 36.35
C LYS A 290 -12.52 -7.54 35.66
N GLY A 291 -13.55 -8.25 36.11
CA GLY A 291 -14.91 -8.03 35.65
C GLY A 291 -15.26 -6.54 35.69
N GLU A 292 -15.89 -6.10 34.60
CA GLU A 292 -16.76 -4.94 34.33
C GLU A 292 -16.98 -3.78 35.35
N GLU A 293 -16.14 -3.56 36.35
CA GLU A 293 -16.31 -2.49 37.35
C GLU A 293 -15.04 -1.63 37.48
N VAL A 294 -14.57 -1.06 36.37
CA VAL A 294 -13.91 0.26 36.36
C VAL A 294 -14.42 1.01 35.14
N ARG A 295 -15.70 1.38 35.16
CA ARG A 295 -16.30 2.33 34.19
C ARG A 295 -16.23 3.79 34.68
N SER A 296 -15.48 4.09 35.72
CA SER A 296 -15.30 5.46 36.19
C SER A 296 -13.83 5.86 36.14
N SER A 297 -13.51 6.77 35.21
CA SER A 297 -12.28 7.57 35.10
C SER A 297 -11.15 7.11 34.19
N VAL A 298 -11.44 6.49 33.04
CA VAL A 298 -10.45 6.44 31.93
C VAL A 298 -11.08 6.94 30.64
N ASN A 299 -11.16 8.27 30.48
CA ASN A 299 -11.30 8.93 29.18
C ASN A 299 -9.93 8.95 28.49
N GLY A 300 -9.34 7.78 28.25
CA GLY A 300 -8.05 7.59 27.58
C GLY A 300 -8.18 6.75 26.30
N PRO A 301 -7.13 6.68 25.45
CA PRO A 301 -7.16 6.07 24.10
C PRO A 301 -7.32 4.53 24.06
N LEU A 302 -7.47 3.88 25.21
CA LEU A 302 -7.59 2.42 25.40
C LEU A 302 -8.78 1.70 24.72
N PRO A 303 -9.89 2.34 24.30
CA PRO A 303 -10.98 1.66 23.58
C PRO A 303 -10.61 1.15 22.18
N ARG A 304 -9.46 1.54 21.60
CA ARG A 304 -9.09 1.26 20.21
C ARG A 304 -8.35 -0.07 19.99
N LEU A 305 -7.91 -0.73 21.07
CA LEU A 305 -7.16 -1.99 20.97
C LEU A 305 -8.05 -3.12 20.47
N THR A 306 -7.70 -3.70 19.33
CA THR A 306 -8.41 -4.85 18.76
C THR A 306 -7.97 -6.17 19.40
N ASN A 307 -8.93 -7.04 19.67
CA ASN A 307 -8.71 -8.35 20.31
C ASN A 307 -9.02 -9.50 19.36
N ASN A 308 -9.64 -9.17 18.23
CA ASN A 308 -10.08 -10.14 17.27
C ASN A 308 -8.86 -10.60 16.46
N PRO A 309 -8.60 -11.91 16.36
CA PRO A 309 -7.62 -12.45 15.44
C PRO A 309 -7.84 -11.97 14.00
N ARG A 310 -6.77 -12.01 13.20
CA ARG A 310 -6.83 -11.76 11.74
C ARG A 310 -7.70 -12.88 11.17
N ILE A 311 -8.48 -12.55 10.14
CA ILE A 311 -9.38 -13.48 9.48
C ILE A 311 -8.52 -14.61 8.91
N ASP A 312 -8.52 -15.76 9.58
CA ASP A 312 -7.96 -16.98 9.02
C ASP A 312 -9.03 -17.61 8.12
N VAL A 313 -8.75 -17.72 6.82
CA VAL A 313 -9.64 -18.36 5.83
C VAL A 313 -9.56 -19.90 5.97
N ARG A 314 -9.64 -20.41 7.20
CA ARG A 314 -9.67 -21.85 7.54
C ARG A 314 -10.88 -22.24 8.40
N MET A 315 -12.04 -21.63 8.19
CA MET A 315 -13.29 -21.99 8.88
C MET A 315 -14.52 -22.06 7.95
N TYR A 316 -14.36 -22.49 6.69
CA TYR A 316 -15.50 -22.71 5.78
C TYR A 316 -15.65 -24.11 5.18
N GLU A 317 -14.98 -25.13 5.72
CA GLU A 317 -15.21 -26.52 5.25
C GLU A 317 -15.56 -27.58 6.31
N ASP A 318 -15.49 -27.32 7.62
CA ASP A 318 -15.69 -28.39 8.61
C ASP A 318 -16.96 -28.26 9.50
N GLN A 319 -17.88 -27.37 9.15
CA GLN A 319 -19.09 -27.11 9.95
C GLN A 319 -20.36 -27.81 9.42
N SER A 320 -20.20 -28.93 8.71
CA SER A 320 -21.32 -29.80 8.30
C SER A 320 -21.52 -31.03 9.18
N CYS A 321 -20.56 -31.41 10.03
CA CYS A 321 -20.60 -32.72 10.70
C CYS A 321 -20.20 -32.62 12.17
N ARG A 322 -21.08 -32.13 13.05
CA ARG A 322 -21.23 -32.55 14.48
C ARG A 322 -22.24 -31.69 15.23
N MET A 323 -23.50 -31.75 14.79
CA MET A 323 -24.64 -31.42 15.65
C MET A 323 -25.24 -32.71 16.20
N SER A 324 -24.74 -33.18 17.33
CA SER A 324 -25.53 -34.04 18.23
C SER A 324 -24.99 -33.97 19.66
N LYS A 325 -25.82 -33.40 20.53
CA LYS A 325 -25.61 -33.17 21.96
C LYS A 325 -25.48 -34.48 22.75
N SER A 326 -24.60 -34.49 23.74
CA SER A 326 -24.81 -35.12 25.06
C SER A 326 -23.81 -34.46 26.03
N GLY A 327 -24.13 -33.98 27.23
CA GLY A 327 -25.30 -34.14 28.05
C GLY A 327 -24.86 -34.05 29.52
N LYS A 328 -24.80 -32.83 30.06
CA LYS A 328 -24.95 -32.42 31.48
C LYS A 328 -24.30 -33.22 32.64
N LYS A 329 -23.41 -34.19 32.41
CA LYS A 329 -22.78 -34.98 33.49
C LYS A 329 -21.31 -34.65 33.77
N GLU A 330 -20.63 -33.94 32.87
CA GLU A 330 -19.21 -33.58 32.97
C GLU A 330 -18.95 -32.29 33.81
N CYS A 331 -20.01 -31.55 34.13
CA CYS A 331 -19.89 -30.26 34.82
C CYS A 331 -19.71 -30.37 36.35
N GLN A 332 -19.95 -31.55 36.95
CA GLN A 332 -19.82 -31.75 38.40
C GLN A 332 -18.44 -32.28 38.82
N ASP A 333 -17.80 -33.12 38.00
CA ASP A 333 -16.49 -33.69 38.34
C ASP A 333 -15.34 -32.68 38.17
N ASN A 334 -15.46 -31.75 37.21
CA ASN A 334 -14.50 -30.65 37.03
C ASN A 334 -14.49 -29.63 38.18
N ARG A 335 -15.56 -29.55 38.99
CA ARG A 335 -15.63 -28.65 40.15
C ARG A 335 -14.87 -29.19 41.37
N LYS A 336 -14.72 -30.52 41.49
CA LYS A 336 -13.97 -31.16 42.58
C LYS A 336 -12.47 -31.20 42.31
N ASN A 337 -12.04 -31.30 41.05
CA ASN A 337 -10.62 -31.29 40.69
C ASN A 337 -9.98 -29.89 40.80
N ARG A 338 -10.73 -28.81 40.51
CA ARG A 338 -10.26 -27.42 40.64
C ARG A 338 -9.92 -26.98 42.07
N ARG A 339 -10.42 -27.67 43.12
CA ARG A 339 -10.09 -27.34 44.53
C ARG A 339 -8.78 -27.97 45.03
N LYS A 340 -8.26 -29.01 44.38
CA LYS A 340 -6.99 -29.66 44.77
C LYS A 340 -5.78 -29.04 44.09
N GLU A 341 -5.95 -28.40 42.94
CA GLU A 341 -4.85 -27.79 42.17
C GLU A 341 -4.44 -26.40 42.72
N CYS A 342 -5.35 -25.71 43.43
CA CYS A 342 -5.07 -24.42 44.05
C CYS A 342 -4.07 -24.46 45.23
N VAL A 343 -3.73 -25.62 45.78
CA VAL A 343 -2.79 -25.72 46.92
C VAL A 343 -1.33 -25.81 46.45
N ASN A 344 -1.07 -26.38 45.26
CA ASN A 344 0.29 -26.56 44.75
C ASN A 344 0.75 -25.44 43.79
N GLN A 345 -0.16 -24.65 43.24
CA GLN A 345 0.18 -23.57 42.30
C GLN A 345 0.52 -22.23 42.98
N GLY A 346 0.07 -22.04 44.24
CA GLY A 346 0.30 -20.80 45.01
C GLY A 346 1.76 -20.51 45.35
N GLN A 347 2.64 -21.52 45.36
CA GLN A 347 4.07 -21.34 45.64
C GLN A 347 4.91 -21.06 44.38
N ARG A 348 4.45 -21.40 43.18
CA ARG A 348 5.21 -21.15 41.92
C ARG A 348 4.89 -19.79 41.29
N THR A 349 3.70 -19.25 41.51
CA THR A 349 3.30 -17.93 40.99
C THR A 349 3.98 -16.78 41.72
N CYS A 350 4.22 -16.88 43.04
CA CYS A 350 4.93 -15.83 43.79
C CYS A 350 6.39 -15.61 43.33
N ALA A 351 7.09 -16.66 42.88
CA ALA A 351 8.47 -16.54 42.37
C ALA A 351 8.56 -15.90 40.97
N ARG A 352 7.54 -16.09 40.12
CA ARG A 352 7.49 -15.47 38.78
C ARG A 352 7.06 -14.00 38.81
N ILE A 353 6.14 -13.65 39.72
CA ILE A 353 5.68 -12.28 39.94
C ILE A 353 6.83 -11.39 40.45
N GLY A 354 7.64 -11.92 41.39
CA GLY A 354 8.83 -11.21 41.90
C GLY A 354 9.85 -10.90 40.80
N ASN A 355 10.13 -11.86 39.91
CA ASN A 355 11.10 -11.66 38.82
C ASN A 355 10.59 -10.71 37.73
N CYS A 356 9.28 -10.67 37.43
CA CYS A 356 8.75 -9.71 36.47
C CYS A 356 8.69 -8.28 37.05
N LEU A 357 8.31 -8.12 38.32
CA LEU A 357 8.32 -6.80 38.98
C LEU A 357 9.73 -6.22 39.07
N VAL A 358 10.75 -7.04 39.35
CA VAL A 358 12.15 -6.59 39.37
C VAL A 358 12.62 -6.14 37.98
N ARG A 359 12.19 -6.80 36.90
CA ARG A 359 12.54 -6.40 35.52
C ARG A 359 11.78 -5.15 35.06
N VAL A 360 10.51 -5.01 35.43
CA VAL A 360 9.71 -3.80 35.15
C VAL A 360 10.27 -2.60 35.92
N LEU A 361 10.69 -2.78 37.17
CA LEU A 361 11.31 -1.70 37.96
C LEU A 361 12.71 -1.36 37.45
N ALA A 362 13.49 -2.32 36.94
CA ALA A 362 14.80 -2.04 36.34
C ALA A 362 14.70 -1.18 35.07
N CYS A 363 13.63 -1.28 34.29
CA CYS A 363 13.42 -0.46 33.08
C CYS A 363 12.76 0.91 33.34
N ILE A 364 12.32 1.19 34.58
CA ILE A 364 11.71 2.48 34.95
C ILE A 364 12.73 3.41 35.63
N PHE A 365 13.85 2.86 36.11
CA PHE A 365 14.86 3.60 36.89
C PHE A 365 16.27 3.66 36.24
N ASP A 366 16.39 3.26 34.97
CA ASP A 366 17.48 3.63 34.05
C ASP A 366 16.87 4.46 32.91
#